data_AF-A0A2D7U485-F1
#
_entry.id   AF-A0A2D7U485-F1
#
_cell.length_a   1.000
_cell.length_b   1.000
_cell.length_c   1.000
_cell.angle_alpha   90.00
_cell.angle_beta   90.00
_cell.angle_gamma   90.00
#
_symmetry.space_group_name_H-M   'P 1'
#
loop_
_entity.id
_entity.type
_entity.pdbx_description
1 polymer ?
#
loop_
_entity_poly.entity_id
_entity_poly.type
_entity_poly.pdbx_seq_one_letter_code
_entity_poly.pdbx_strand_id
1 'polypeptide(L)'
;VTETGLVDPTQFDDSSKYHDPASKQDSPRWDCVKLAYCGQFSEMLTLDDLRESYQADQLTVVRRGNRLSILPVDTEIAMDLLKRLGPLQ
;
A
#
# COMPACT_ATOMS: atom_id res chain seq x y z
N VAL A 1 5.42 -0.57 -9.71
CA VAL A 1 4.53 0.54 -10.13
C VAL A 1 4.76 0.78 -11.60
N THR A 2 3.71 0.87 -12.41
CA THR A 2 3.82 1.05 -13.87
C THR A 2 3.48 2.47 -14.32
N GLU A 3 2.67 3.20 -13.57
CA GLU A 3 2.32 4.59 -13.87
C GLU A 3 1.97 5.34 -12.58
N THR A 4 2.32 6.63 -12.53
CA THR A 4 2.14 7.53 -11.37
C THR A 4 1.58 8.86 -11.83
N GLY A 5 1.07 9.68 -10.89
CA GLY A 5 0.49 10.98 -11.23
C GLY A 5 -0.88 10.87 -11.92
N LEU A 6 -1.61 9.79 -11.61
CA LEU A 6 -2.94 9.55 -12.12
C LEU A 6 -3.97 10.11 -11.16
N VAL A 7 -5.01 10.71 -11.68
CA VAL A 7 -6.20 11.08 -10.92
C VAL A 7 -7.03 9.82 -10.68
N ASP A 8 -7.47 9.58 -9.44
CA ASP A 8 -8.35 8.45 -9.13
C ASP A 8 -9.73 8.66 -9.77
N PRO A 9 -10.14 7.90 -10.80
CA PRO A 9 -11.43 8.13 -11.45
C PRO A 9 -12.62 7.80 -10.54
N THR A 10 -12.41 6.94 -9.52
CA THR A 10 -13.48 6.49 -8.62
C THR A 10 -13.98 7.60 -7.70
N GLN A 11 -13.20 8.67 -7.53
CA GLN A 11 -13.60 9.83 -6.73
C GLN A 11 -14.75 10.63 -7.36
N PHE A 12 -15.04 10.44 -8.66
CA PHE A 12 -16.10 11.13 -9.40
C PHE A 12 -17.31 10.24 -9.71
N ASP A 13 -17.27 8.97 -9.35
CA ASP A 13 -18.32 8.00 -9.64
C ASP A 13 -19.26 7.87 -8.44
N ASP A 14 -20.47 8.44 -8.54
CA ASP A 14 -21.50 8.40 -7.49
C ASP A 14 -21.86 6.98 -7.01
N SER A 15 -21.62 5.95 -7.83
CA SER A 15 -21.86 4.55 -7.47
C SER A 15 -20.69 3.91 -6.70
N SER A 16 -19.53 4.55 -6.73
CA SER A 16 -18.33 4.10 -6.02
C SER A 16 -18.44 4.36 -4.52
N LYS A 17 -17.98 3.40 -3.72
CA LYS A 17 -17.77 3.59 -2.27
C LYS A 17 -16.76 4.71 -1.97
N TYR A 18 -15.89 5.04 -2.92
CA TYR A 18 -14.84 6.04 -2.80
C TYR A 18 -15.19 7.38 -3.47
N HIS A 19 -16.47 7.57 -3.85
CA HIS A 19 -16.94 8.84 -4.35
C HIS A 19 -16.65 9.99 -3.36
N ASP A 20 -16.09 11.10 -3.85
CA ASP A 20 -15.92 12.35 -3.11
C ASP A 20 -16.73 13.45 -3.80
N PRO A 21 -17.95 13.76 -3.32
CA PRO A 21 -18.81 14.80 -3.89
C PRO A 21 -18.19 16.19 -3.96
N ALA A 22 -17.11 16.43 -3.21
CA ALA A 22 -16.43 17.71 -3.17
C ALA A 22 -15.13 17.73 -4.00
N SER A 23 -14.76 16.60 -4.62
CA SER A 23 -13.72 16.56 -5.65
C SER A 23 -14.29 16.95 -7.01
N LYS A 24 -13.56 17.77 -7.77
CA LYS A 24 -13.99 18.27 -9.08
C LYS A 24 -12.99 17.87 -10.16
N GLN A 25 -13.45 17.70 -11.40
CA GLN A 25 -12.59 17.28 -12.51
C GLN A 25 -11.49 18.29 -12.85
N ASP A 26 -11.73 19.59 -12.64
CA ASP A 26 -10.76 20.67 -12.83
C ASP A 26 -9.78 20.81 -11.65
N SER A 27 -10.11 20.25 -10.48
CA SER A 27 -9.29 20.26 -9.28
C SER A 27 -9.47 18.95 -8.48
N PRO A 28 -8.97 17.81 -9.00
CA PRO A 28 -9.08 16.51 -8.32
C PRO A 28 -8.35 16.53 -6.98
N ARG A 29 -8.88 15.79 -6.00
CA ARG A 29 -8.27 15.66 -4.66
C ARG A 29 -7.50 14.38 -4.47
N TRP A 30 -7.90 13.33 -5.17
CA TRP A 30 -7.37 11.99 -4.98
C TRP A 30 -6.56 11.55 -6.19
N ASP A 31 -5.35 11.09 -5.92
CA ASP A 31 -4.48 10.47 -6.91
C ASP A 31 -4.43 8.96 -6.68
N CYS A 32 -4.14 8.23 -7.75
CA CYS A 32 -3.85 6.81 -7.71
C CYS A 32 -2.61 6.46 -8.56
N VAL A 33 -2.27 5.19 -8.58
CA VAL A 33 -1.16 4.65 -9.38
C VAL A 33 -1.63 3.39 -10.09
N LYS A 34 -0.98 3.05 -11.21
CA LYS A 34 -1.15 1.71 -11.79
C LYS A 34 -0.08 0.77 -11.26
N LEU A 35 -0.53 -0.41 -10.89
CA LEU A 35 0.30 -1.52 -10.44
C LEU A 35 0.18 -2.65 -11.46
N ALA A 36 1.26 -3.40 -11.63
CA ALA A 36 1.23 -4.68 -12.32
C ALA A 36 1.32 -5.79 -11.27
N TYR A 37 0.57 -6.86 -11.49
CA TYR A 37 0.71 -8.07 -10.69
C TYR A 37 2.07 -8.71 -10.98
N CYS A 38 2.91 -8.87 -9.94
CA CYS A 38 4.21 -9.50 -10.07
C CYS A 38 4.21 -10.99 -9.67
N GLY A 39 3.23 -11.42 -8.87
CA GLY A 39 3.19 -12.75 -8.29
C GLY A 39 2.60 -12.74 -6.88
N GLN A 40 2.59 -13.90 -6.25
CA GLN A 40 2.17 -14.08 -4.87
C GLN A 40 3.19 -14.94 -4.11
N PHE A 41 3.28 -14.77 -2.80
CA PHE A 41 4.10 -15.66 -1.98
C PHE A 41 3.34 -16.94 -1.65
N SER A 42 4.05 -18.04 -1.42
CA SER A 42 3.45 -19.33 -1.08
C SER A 42 2.75 -19.33 0.28
N GLU A 43 3.24 -18.50 1.20
CA GLU A 43 2.77 -18.40 2.58
C GLU A 43 2.37 -16.96 2.91
N MET A 44 1.36 -16.81 3.79
CA MET A 44 0.94 -15.52 4.31
C MET A 44 1.88 -15.06 5.42
N LEU A 45 2.34 -13.80 5.37
CA LEU A 45 3.02 -13.13 6.47
C LEU A 45 2.00 -12.35 7.30
N THR A 46 1.80 -12.75 8.55
CA THR A 46 0.78 -12.12 9.41
C THR A 46 1.26 -10.80 10.01
N LEU A 47 0.33 -9.99 10.52
CA LEU A 47 0.69 -8.76 11.23
C LEU A 47 1.42 -9.06 12.56
N ASP A 48 1.13 -10.19 13.19
CA ASP A 48 1.79 -10.58 14.44
C ASP A 48 3.23 -11.04 14.18
N ASP A 49 3.47 -11.79 13.10
CA ASP A 49 4.83 -12.10 12.62
C ASP A 49 5.68 -10.84 12.43
N LEU A 50 5.08 -9.78 11.87
CA LEU A 50 5.76 -8.49 11.66
C LEU A 50 6.04 -7.79 12.99
N ARG A 51 5.11 -7.82 13.95
CA ARG A 51 5.28 -7.22 15.28
C ARG A 51 6.35 -7.90 16.12
N GLU A 52 6.53 -9.21 15.93
CA GLU A 52 7.60 -9.96 16.59
C GLU A 52 8.99 -9.63 16.01
N SER A 53 9.05 -9.26 14.73
CA SER A 53 10.30 -9.09 13.99
C SER A 53 10.78 -7.64 13.89
N TYR A 54 9.86 -6.66 13.88
CA TYR A 54 10.18 -5.26 13.60
C TYR A 54 9.62 -4.29 14.64
N GLN A 55 10.37 -3.22 14.88
CA GLN A 55 9.92 -2.09 15.68
C GLN A 55 9.16 -1.06 14.82
N ALA A 56 8.36 -0.22 15.48
CA ALA A 56 7.46 0.74 14.82
C ALA A 56 8.15 1.92 14.13
N ASP A 57 9.44 2.11 14.36
CA ASP A 57 10.33 3.02 13.66
C ASP A 57 10.90 2.39 12.39
N GLN A 58 11.16 1.08 12.39
CA GLN A 58 11.63 0.32 11.23
C GLN A 58 10.50 0.02 10.23
N LEU A 59 9.32 -0.34 10.74
CA LEU A 59 8.18 -0.71 9.91
C LEU A 59 6.89 -0.09 10.46
N THR A 60 6.50 1.05 9.90
CA THR A 60 5.38 1.86 10.44
C THR A 60 4.05 1.10 10.49
N VAL A 61 3.85 0.06 9.67
CA VAL A 61 2.61 -0.75 9.68
C VAL A 61 2.34 -1.43 11.03
N VAL A 62 3.38 -1.74 11.82
CA VAL A 62 3.22 -2.37 13.14
C VAL A 62 2.89 -1.37 14.24
N ARG A 63 2.99 -0.06 13.96
CA ARG A 63 2.71 1.00 14.93
C ARG A 63 1.25 0.97 15.37
N ARG A 64 1.02 0.87 16.68
CA ARG A 64 -0.32 0.92 17.26
C ARG A 64 -1.03 2.21 16.85
N GLY A 65 -2.25 2.08 16.32
CA GLY A 65 -3.05 3.23 15.90
C GLY A 65 -2.70 3.80 14.53
N ASN A 66 -1.76 3.18 13.78
CA ASN A 66 -1.52 3.59 12.40
C ASN A 66 -2.83 3.57 11.58
N ARG A 67 -3.03 4.62 10.78
CA ARG A 67 -4.16 4.79 9.85
C ARG A 67 -3.69 5.10 8.43
N LEU A 68 -2.38 5.12 8.20
CA LEU A 68 -1.81 5.28 6.87
C LEU A 68 -1.94 3.97 6.09
N SER A 69 -2.53 4.04 4.90
CA SER A 69 -2.69 2.93 3.96
C SER A 69 -1.51 2.81 2.98
N ILE A 70 -0.78 3.91 2.75
CA ILE A 70 0.43 3.95 1.92
C ILE A 70 1.58 4.36 2.84
N LEU A 71 2.61 3.51 2.92
CA LEU A 71 3.73 3.66 3.81
C LEU A 71 5.03 3.48 3.04
N PRO A 72 6.06 4.31 3.28
CA PRO A 72 7.40 3.98 2.83
C PRO A 72 7.91 2.75 3.61
N VAL A 73 8.73 1.95 2.95
CA VAL A 73 9.46 0.83 3.55
C VAL A 73 10.92 0.98 3.17
N ASP A 74 11.79 0.97 4.18
CA ASP A 74 13.23 1.06 3.96
C ASP A 74 13.74 -0.16 3.18
N THR A 75 14.74 0.08 2.31
CA THR A 75 15.26 -0.96 1.41
C THR A 75 15.79 -2.18 2.16
N GLU A 76 16.46 -1.98 3.30
CA GLU A 76 16.99 -3.08 4.12
C GLU A 76 15.86 -3.97 4.67
N ILE A 77 14.78 -3.36 5.17
CA ILE A 77 13.60 -4.07 5.67
C ILE A 77 12.88 -4.78 4.52
N ALA A 78 12.73 -4.14 3.36
CA ALA A 78 12.12 -4.75 2.19
C ALA A 78 12.90 -5.99 1.71
N MET A 79 14.24 -5.93 1.70
CA MET A 79 15.09 -7.06 1.34
C MET A 79 14.99 -8.22 2.33
N ASP A 80 14.96 -7.91 3.63
CA ASP A 80 14.78 -8.92 4.69
C ASP A 80 13.43 -9.65 4.56
N LEU A 81 12.34 -8.89 4.33
CA LEU A 81 11.01 -9.45 4.07
C LEU A 81 10.99 -10.37 2.85
N LEU A 82 11.59 -9.96 1.73
CA LEU A 82 11.70 -10.78 0.52
C LEU A 82 12.49 -12.07 0.77
N LYS A 83 13.58 -11.99 1.53
CA LYS A 83 14.38 -13.17 1.90
C LYS A 83 13.59 -14.16 2.75
N ARG A 84 12.78 -13.66 3.70
CA ARG A 84 11.92 -14.48 4.55
C ARG A 84 10.81 -15.18 3.75
N LEU A 85 10.17 -14.45 2.84
CA LEU A 85 9.03 -14.94 2.06
C LEU A 85 9.44 -15.85 0.90
N GLY A 86 10.69 -15.76 0.45
CA GLY A 86 11.20 -16.55 -0.66
C GLY A 86 10.75 -16.03 -2.02
N PRO A 87 10.86 -16.86 -3.08
CA PRO A 87 10.51 -16.43 -4.43
C PRO A 87 9.00 -16.23 -4.60
N LEU A 88 8.64 -15.29 -5.47
CA LEU A 88 7.27 -15.14 -5.96
C LEU A 88 6.86 -16.37 -6.80
N GLN A 89 5.61 -16.77 -6.68
CA GLN A 89 4.93 -17.77 -7.50
C GLN A 89 4.16 -17.13 -8.65
#